data_AF-A0A2M9A4A6-F1
#
_entry.id   AF-A0A2M9A4A6-F1
#
_cell.length_a   1.000
_cell.length_b   1.000
_cell.length_c   1.000
_cell.angle_alpha   90.00
_cell.angle_beta   90.00
_cell.angle_gamma   90.00
#
_symmetry.space_group_name_H-M   'P 1'
#
loop_
_entity.id
_entity.type
_entity.pdbx_description
1 polymer ?
#
loop_
_entity_poly.entity_id
_entity_poly.type
_entity_poly.pdbx_seq_one_letter_code
_entity_poly.pdbx_strand_id
1 'polypeptide(L)'
;MQKLLWILLFFSVALWAIEPDADTTAVPIKNPWKVSFIGNHLYSDEELAIELDIPEEFGIVDTTRQDFLMRVARTNLELLYYSAGYFSYTAKLEVLRNHVDKNDSVPYTLYRFRMEEGKPYKFSKMHIEGDSTADTVKLTGLRFKEGSDYDPLVVPDDVQQIQVLYREKGYLHVRADYLEYLDTLNHQVNVEIYIEPGKQVRMGDFSSHTQKPPRIAKLDTTDTEGLSDTAWLNSLWRIPKGEVINGKTYATFRSKLLSTQIFTSIHLEDSPRNDSLSDIHFSAVERMPGEAHYSVFFEEVYGFGASAMVKHKNFLGHFHEGSASILVAQNKQELTLGYANPLLFGTRFNFIPTAIRFDDHISFNHEKTSPPAYPDSTEERYEVINRGDLTFGLSKNIRFRATLDTRFVQKNESRLFKVKGETALAFDFTDDYFNPTKGLRFAPRLGAGANFTGNIRNAEMKGNPYTYGELTSTGYLPLFGPFLSAGSVSYGRFFDKAMEDDARIFYQGGSRTVRGYRFRSIYPSYTSTDEEGEEVIHTGLTPQYLRFNVELRINSPFEAIKNWQLVEFYDWTHVSDKNSGLYSGKTNAAFGTGIRYKWEFLTLRLDYTFKKDFSNWGMESFSFQRINFDLSQAF
;
A
#
# COMPACT_ATOMS: atom_id res chain seq x y z
N MET A 1 -26.42 23.29 6.18
CA MET A 1 -26.24 22.44 4.98
C MET A 1 -26.16 23.24 3.68
N GLN A 2 -27.15 24.08 3.33
CA GLN A 2 -27.09 24.89 2.09
C GLN A 2 -25.87 25.85 2.00
N LYS A 3 -25.46 26.48 3.10
CA LYS A 3 -24.28 27.37 3.11
C LYS A 3 -22.92 26.64 3.02
N LEU A 4 -22.87 25.34 3.36
CA LEU A 4 -21.68 24.51 3.22
C LEU A 4 -21.45 24.10 1.75
N LEU A 5 -22.55 23.91 1.00
CA LEU A 5 -22.53 23.67 -0.44
C LEU A 5 -21.97 24.88 -1.23
N TRP A 6 -22.25 26.09 -0.78
CA TRP A 6 -21.78 27.32 -1.43
C TRP A 6 -20.29 27.60 -1.21
N ILE A 7 -19.71 27.15 -0.10
CA ILE A 7 -18.27 27.32 0.19
C ILE A 7 -17.43 26.28 -0.58
N LEU A 8 -17.95 25.05 -0.77
CA LEU A 8 -17.38 24.08 -1.70
C LEU A 8 -17.45 24.54 -3.16
N LEU A 9 -18.52 25.26 -3.55
CA LEU A 9 -18.60 25.89 -4.87
C LEU A 9 -17.64 27.08 -5.02
N PHE A 10 -17.36 27.84 -3.96
CA PHE A 10 -16.51 29.04 -4.06
C PHE A 10 -15.03 28.71 -4.31
N PHE A 11 -14.54 27.55 -3.83
CA PHE A 11 -13.17 27.09 -4.15
C PHE A 11 -13.06 26.36 -5.50
N SER A 12 -14.17 25.88 -6.08
CA SER A 12 -14.17 25.44 -7.49
C SER A 12 -14.11 26.59 -8.50
N VAL A 13 -14.41 27.83 -8.08
CA VAL A 13 -14.44 29.01 -8.97
C VAL A 13 -13.12 29.80 -8.97
N ALA A 14 -12.25 29.63 -7.97
CA ALA A 14 -10.96 30.32 -7.92
C ALA A 14 -9.84 29.67 -8.77
N LEU A 15 -10.07 28.46 -9.31
CA LEU A 15 -9.23 27.84 -10.35
C LEU A 15 -9.70 28.15 -11.79
N TRP A 16 -10.74 28.98 -11.94
CA TRP A 16 -11.40 29.32 -13.21
C TRP A 16 -11.15 30.77 -13.67
N ALA A 17 -10.01 31.35 -13.30
CA ALA A 17 -9.59 32.68 -13.75
C ALA A 17 -8.20 32.67 -14.42
N ILE A 18 -7.89 31.57 -15.11
CA ILE A 18 -7.00 31.64 -16.26
C ILE A 18 -7.95 31.72 -17.44
N GLU A 19 -8.17 32.94 -17.94
CA GLU A 19 -8.63 33.08 -19.33
C GLU A 19 -7.66 32.26 -20.17
N PRO A 20 -8.10 31.20 -20.87
CA PRO A 20 -7.22 30.57 -21.81
C PRO A 20 -6.92 31.64 -22.86
N ASP A 21 -5.67 32.08 -22.91
CA ASP A 21 -5.16 32.74 -24.11
C ASP A 21 -5.66 31.93 -25.29
N ALA A 22 -6.39 32.62 -26.17
CA ALA A 22 -7.01 32.08 -27.36
C ALA A 22 -5.92 31.72 -28.38
N ASP A 23 -5.12 30.71 -28.06
CA ASP A 23 -4.24 30.03 -28.99
C ASP A 23 -3.87 28.63 -28.49
N THR A 24 -4.90 27.81 -28.22
CA THR A 24 -4.74 26.37 -28.27
C THR A 24 -5.39 25.87 -29.56
N THR A 25 -4.61 25.14 -30.33
CA THR A 25 -4.98 24.42 -31.55
C THR A 25 -6.05 23.35 -31.29
N ALA A 26 -7.25 23.75 -30.87
CA ALA A 26 -8.42 22.89 -30.96
C ALA A 26 -8.67 22.68 -32.45
N VAL A 27 -8.22 21.54 -32.96
CA VAL A 27 -8.48 21.16 -34.35
C VAL A 27 -9.99 21.21 -34.53
N PRO A 28 -10.51 22.04 -35.46
CA PRO A 28 -11.96 22.21 -35.58
C PRO A 28 -12.59 20.86 -35.83
N ILE A 29 -13.54 20.48 -34.98
CA ILE A 29 -14.30 19.24 -35.12
C ILE A 29 -14.99 19.30 -36.49
N LYS A 30 -14.44 18.55 -37.44
CA LYS A 30 -14.89 18.53 -38.83
C LYS A 30 -16.28 17.89 -38.95
N ASN A 31 -16.54 16.88 -38.11
CA ASN A 31 -17.77 16.11 -38.09
C ASN A 31 -18.25 15.93 -36.63
N PRO A 32 -19.09 16.85 -36.11
CA PRO A 32 -19.58 16.78 -34.73
C PRO A 32 -20.45 15.54 -34.51
N TRP A 33 -20.35 14.95 -33.32
CA TRP A 33 -20.99 13.69 -32.98
C TRP A 33 -21.41 13.63 -31.51
N LYS A 34 -22.39 12.78 -31.19
CA LYS A 34 -22.77 12.38 -29.83
C LYS A 34 -23.10 10.89 -29.79
N VAL A 35 -23.04 10.30 -28.61
CA VAL A 35 -23.47 8.93 -28.34
C VAL A 35 -24.70 8.92 -27.44
N SER A 36 -25.58 7.93 -27.59
CA SER A 36 -26.72 7.72 -26.70
C SER A 36 -26.97 6.22 -26.54
N PHE A 37 -27.26 5.80 -25.32
CA PHE A 37 -27.60 4.43 -24.99
C PHE A 37 -29.08 4.33 -24.60
N ILE A 38 -29.73 3.24 -24.98
CA ILE A 38 -31.13 2.96 -24.64
C ILE A 38 -31.24 1.48 -24.31
N GLY A 39 -31.79 1.17 -23.14
CA GLY A 39 -32.04 -0.20 -22.70
C GLY A 39 -31.01 -0.77 -21.73
N ASN A 40 -30.04 0.04 -21.32
CA ASN A 40 -29.09 -0.28 -20.25
C ASN A 40 -29.72 -0.05 -18.86
N HIS A 41 -29.44 -1.00 -17.97
CA HIS A 41 -29.82 -1.03 -16.55
C HIS A 41 -28.64 -1.44 -15.66
N LEU A 42 -27.70 -2.23 -16.19
CA LEU A 42 -26.53 -2.71 -15.45
C LEU A 42 -25.44 -1.64 -15.33
N TYR A 43 -25.14 -0.94 -16.42
CA TYR A 43 -24.11 0.10 -16.49
C TYR A 43 -24.71 1.47 -16.84
N SER A 44 -24.12 2.54 -16.33
CA SER A 44 -24.53 3.91 -16.65
C SER A 44 -24.08 4.32 -18.06
N ASP A 45 -24.73 5.33 -18.64
CA ASP A 45 -24.38 5.86 -19.96
C ASP A 45 -22.91 6.34 -20.01
N GLU A 46 -22.39 6.88 -18.90
CA GLU A 46 -21.01 7.32 -18.79
C GLU A 46 -20.02 6.14 -18.79
N GLU A 47 -20.33 5.07 -18.06
CA GLU A 47 -19.51 3.85 -18.04
C GLU A 47 -19.44 3.22 -19.44
N LEU A 48 -20.58 3.15 -20.13
CA LEU A 48 -20.66 2.65 -21.50
C LEU A 48 -19.93 3.56 -22.49
N ALA A 49 -19.98 4.88 -22.31
CA ALA A 49 -19.27 5.82 -23.15
C ALA A 49 -17.73 5.67 -23.02
N ILE A 50 -17.24 5.40 -21.81
CA ILE A 50 -15.82 5.12 -21.55
C ILE A 50 -15.41 3.80 -22.22
N GLU A 51 -16.22 2.74 -22.07
CA GLU A 51 -15.92 1.41 -22.62
C GLU A 51 -15.86 1.38 -24.16
N LEU A 52 -16.58 2.29 -24.83
CA LEU A 52 -16.47 2.42 -26.29
C LEU A 52 -15.04 2.78 -26.76
N ASP A 53 -14.19 3.31 -25.88
CA ASP A 53 -12.77 3.63 -26.14
C ASP A 53 -12.59 4.47 -27.42
N ILE A 54 -13.39 5.54 -27.53
CA ILE A 54 -13.42 6.38 -28.73
C ILE A 54 -12.19 7.31 -28.74
N PRO A 55 -11.34 7.29 -29.79
CA PRO A 55 -10.17 8.15 -29.88
C PRO A 55 -10.50 9.65 -29.90
N GLU A 56 -9.60 10.49 -29.38
CA GLU A 56 -9.76 11.96 -29.37
C GLU A 56 -9.91 12.53 -30.79
N GLU A 57 -9.29 11.90 -31.81
CA GLU A 57 -9.36 12.35 -33.19
C GLU A 57 -10.68 11.97 -33.91
N PHE A 58 -11.61 11.28 -33.22
CA PHE A 58 -12.84 10.79 -33.83
C PHE A 58 -13.67 11.91 -34.48
N GLY A 59 -13.70 13.11 -33.89
CA GLY A 59 -14.42 14.26 -34.45
C GLY A 59 -13.81 14.87 -35.72
N ILE A 60 -12.57 14.50 -36.07
CA ILE A 60 -11.77 15.12 -37.15
C ILE A 60 -11.76 14.21 -38.40
N VAL A 61 -11.89 12.90 -38.21
CA VAL A 61 -11.93 11.92 -39.31
C VAL A 61 -13.23 12.02 -40.12
N ASP A 62 -13.21 11.48 -41.34
CA ASP A 62 -14.40 11.44 -42.19
C ASP A 62 -15.50 10.55 -41.62
N THR A 63 -16.74 10.79 -42.04
CA THR A 63 -17.93 10.11 -41.52
C THR A 63 -17.96 8.62 -41.80
N THR A 64 -17.30 8.14 -42.87
CA THR A 64 -17.20 6.70 -43.18
C THR A 64 -16.30 6.02 -42.17
N ARG A 65 -15.17 6.65 -41.84
CA ARG A 65 -14.24 6.16 -40.82
C ARG A 65 -14.85 6.23 -39.41
N GLN A 66 -15.61 7.28 -39.08
CA GLN A 66 -16.36 7.34 -37.82
C GLN A 66 -17.34 6.17 -37.68
N ASP A 67 -18.13 5.88 -38.73
CA ASP A 67 -19.09 4.78 -38.71
C ASP A 67 -18.40 3.43 -38.53
N PHE A 68 -17.26 3.22 -39.19
CA PHE A 68 -16.47 2.00 -39.04
C PHE A 68 -15.95 1.85 -37.61
N LEU A 69 -15.32 2.89 -37.05
CA LEU A 69 -14.80 2.88 -35.69
C LEU A 69 -15.92 2.64 -34.67
N MET A 70 -17.08 3.26 -34.83
CA MET A 70 -18.22 3.07 -33.92
C MET A 70 -18.81 1.66 -34.01
N ARG A 71 -18.80 1.03 -35.19
CA ARG A 71 -19.19 -0.38 -35.36
C ARG A 71 -18.21 -1.32 -34.65
N VAL A 72 -16.91 -1.01 -34.69
CA VAL A 72 -15.90 -1.77 -33.95
C VAL A 72 -16.08 -1.56 -32.44
N ALA A 73 -16.22 -0.32 -31.99
CA ALA A 73 -16.41 0.05 -30.59
C ALA A 73 -17.64 -0.61 -29.95
N ARG A 74 -18.71 -0.84 -30.73
CA ARG A 74 -19.87 -1.63 -30.29
C ARG A 74 -19.48 -2.99 -29.70
N THR A 75 -18.44 -3.62 -30.26
CA THR A 75 -17.97 -4.95 -29.82
C THR A 75 -17.42 -4.90 -28.40
N ASN A 76 -16.86 -3.77 -27.96
CA ASN A 76 -16.40 -3.59 -26.58
C ASN A 76 -17.58 -3.69 -25.60
N LEU A 77 -18.75 -3.13 -25.96
CA LEU A 77 -19.96 -3.29 -25.15
C LEU A 77 -20.39 -4.76 -25.07
N GLU A 78 -20.35 -5.50 -26.20
CA GLU A 78 -20.67 -6.93 -26.18
C GLU A 78 -19.71 -7.70 -25.25
N LEU A 79 -18.41 -7.40 -25.32
CA LEU A 79 -17.40 -8.01 -24.46
C LEU A 79 -17.59 -7.65 -22.98
N LEU A 80 -17.94 -6.38 -22.67
CA LEU A 80 -18.22 -5.93 -21.31
C LEU A 80 -19.37 -6.73 -20.69
N TYR A 81 -20.51 -6.82 -21.37
CA TYR A 81 -21.67 -7.55 -20.87
C TYR A 81 -21.42 -9.07 -20.82
N TYR A 82 -20.69 -9.63 -21.77
CA TYR A 82 -20.31 -11.06 -21.72
C TYR A 82 -19.38 -11.35 -20.54
N SER A 83 -18.45 -10.46 -20.24
CA SER A 83 -17.60 -10.58 -19.04
C SER A 83 -18.41 -10.52 -17.75
N ALA A 84 -19.56 -9.84 -17.75
CA ALA A 84 -20.50 -9.78 -16.63
C ALA A 84 -21.52 -10.95 -16.61
N GLY A 85 -21.43 -11.91 -17.54
CA GLY A 85 -22.32 -13.08 -17.60
C GLY A 85 -23.64 -12.88 -18.37
N TYR A 86 -23.75 -11.83 -19.17
CA TYR A 86 -24.94 -11.52 -19.98
C TYR A 86 -24.76 -11.95 -21.44
N PHE A 87 -24.68 -13.26 -21.70
CA PHE A 87 -24.39 -13.81 -23.04
C PHE A 87 -25.52 -13.64 -24.08
N SER A 88 -26.71 -13.21 -23.64
CA SER A 88 -27.82 -12.86 -24.54
C SER A 88 -27.80 -11.38 -24.97
N TYR A 89 -26.79 -10.62 -24.53
CA TYR A 89 -26.67 -9.20 -24.84
C TYR A 89 -26.61 -8.94 -26.34
N THR A 90 -27.36 -7.95 -26.81
CA THR A 90 -27.23 -7.45 -28.18
C THR A 90 -27.34 -5.94 -28.24
N ALA A 91 -26.54 -5.33 -29.13
CA ALA A 91 -26.59 -3.91 -29.42
C ALA A 91 -26.80 -3.64 -30.91
N LYS A 92 -27.83 -2.84 -31.21
CA LYS A 92 -28.07 -2.29 -32.54
C LYS A 92 -27.62 -0.85 -32.58
N LEU A 93 -26.71 -0.54 -33.50
CA LEU A 93 -26.24 0.83 -33.75
C LEU A 93 -27.13 1.49 -34.81
N GLU A 94 -27.83 2.55 -34.41
CA GLU A 94 -28.54 3.47 -35.30
C GLU A 94 -27.70 4.74 -35.48
N VAL A 95 -27.37 5.08 -36.72
CA VAL A 95 -26.61 6.30 -37.05
C VAL A 95 -27.58 7.35 -37.59
N LEU A 96 -27.83 8.39 -36.80
CA LEU A 96 -28.73 9.48 -37.15
C LEU A 96 -27.91 10.70 -37.58
N ARG A 97 -27.92 11.01 -38.88
CA ARG A 97 -27.21 12.17 -39.45
C ARG A 97 -28.01 13.45 -39.25
N ASN A 98 -27.29 14.58 -39.18
CA ASN A 98 -27.86 15.93 -39.11
C ASN A 98 -28.91 16.08 -37.99
N HIS A 99 -28.67 15.43 -36.85
CA HIS A 99 -29.53 15.54 -35.69
C HIS A 99 -29.34 16.91 -35.03
N VAL A 100 -30.43 17.52 -34.59
CA VAL A 100 -30.45 18.85 -33.97
C VAL A 100 -31.24 18.74 -32.68
N ASP A 101 -30.59 19.00 -31.56
CA ASP A 101 -31.24 19.05 -30.25
C ASP A 101 -31.99 20.38 -30.10
N LYS A 102 -33.05 20.41 -29.28
CA LYS A 102 -33.84 21.64 -29.04
C LYS A 102 -33.01 22.81 -28.48
N ASN A 103 -31.85 22.52 -27.88
CA ASN A 103 -30.94 23.49 -27.27
C ASN A 103 -29.65 23.71 -28.08
N ASP A 104 -29.44 23.01 -29.20
CA ASP A 104 -28.16 22.94 -29.91
C ASP A 104 -28.39 23.30 -31.39
N SER A 105 -27.88 24.45 -31.84
CA SER A 105 -28.15 24.96 -33.20
C SER A 105 -27.27 24.32 -34.30
N VAL A 106 -26.29 23.49 -33.93
CA VAL A 106 -25.33 22.86 -34.85
C VAL A 106 -25.74 21.40 -35.09
N PRO A 107 -25.94 20.97 -36.35
CA PRO A 107 -26.28 19.58 -36.65
C PRO A 107 -25.09 18.66 -36.38
N TYR A 108 -25.35 17.52 -35.75
CA TYR A 108 -24.34 16.49 -35.46
C TYR A 108 -24.79 15.09 -35.85
N THR A 109 -23.87 14.13 -35.88
CA THR A 109 -24.21 12.69 -36.01
C THR A 109 -24.48 12.10 -34.63
N LEU A 110 -25.68 11.58 -34.40
CA LEU A 110 -26.01 10.84 -33.19
C LEU A 110 -25.85 9.32 -33.45
N TYR A 111 -24.91 8.71 -32.74
CA TYR A 111 -24.72 7.26 -32.69
C TYR A 111 -25.55 6.71 -31.52
N ARG A 112 -26.69 6.11 -31.84
CA ARG A 112 -27.61 5.58 -30.84
C ARG A 112 -27.49 4.08 -30.75
N PHE A 113 -27.09 3.58 -29.59
CA PHE A 113 -27.08 2.16 -29.27
C PHE A 113 -28.41 1.77 -28.64
N ARG A 114 -29.17 0.91 -29.31
CA ARG A 114 -30.31 0.21 -28.71
C ARG A 114 -29.82 -1.14 -28.20
N MET A 115 -29.86 -1.31 -26.89
CA MET A 115 -29.31 -2.44 -26.18
C MET A 115 -30.45 -3.30 -25.64
N GLU A 116 -30.26 -4.61 -25.70
CA GLU A 116 -31.09 -5.59 -25.00
C GLU A 116 -30.14 -6.41 -24.13
N GLU A 117 -30.13 -6.17 -22.82
CA GLU A 117 -29.16 -6.78 -21.91
C GLU A 117 -29.31 -8.30 -21.80
N GLY A 118 -30.54 -8.78 -21.93
CA GLY A 118 -30.87 -10.17 -21.65
C GLY A 118 -30.84 -10.47 -20.14
N LYS A 119 -30.85 -11.76 -19.80
CA LYS A 119 -30.80 -12.22 -18.41
C LYS A 119 -29.38 -12.67 -18.04
N PRO A 120 -28.96 -12.50 -16.79
CA PRO A 120 -27.69 -13.05 -16.33
C PRO A 120 -27.75 -14.58 -16.36
N TYR A 121 -26.63 -15.19 -16.77
CA TYR A 121 -26.51 -16.64 -16.80
C TYR A 121 -26.10 -17.17 -15.43
N LYS A 122 -26.46 -18.42 -15.17
CA LYS A 122 -26.13 -19.12 -13.92
C LYS A 122 -25.29 -20.34 -14.18
N PHE A 123 -24.42 -20.68 -13.23
CA PHE A 123 -23.74 -21.97 -13.26
C PHE A 123 -24.76 -23.10 -13.09
N SER A 124 -24.67 -24.13 -13.93
CA SER A 124 -25.51 -25.31 -13.86
C SER A 124 -24.71 -26.47 -13.27
N LYS A 125 -24.06 -27.28 -14.11
CA LYS A 125 -23.27 -28.42 -13.64
C LYS A 125 -21.80 -28.22 -13.93
N MET A 126 -20.98 -28.69 -12.99
CA MET A 126 -19.55 -28.91 -13.20
C MET A 126 -19.31 -30.42 -13.31
N HIS A 127 -18.76 -30.84 -14.43
CA HIS A 127 -18.24 -32.19 -14.61
C HIS A 127 -16.71 -32.14 -14.56
N ILE A 128 -16.11 -32.98 -13.73
CA ILE A 128 -14.66 -33.09 -13.62
C ILE A 128 -14.30 -34.49 -14.13
N GLU A 129 -13.56 -34.53 -15.23
CA GLU A 129 -13.01 -35.74 -15.81
C GLU A 129 -11.51 -35.81 -15.51
N GLY A 130 -11.05 -36.96 -15.02
CA GLY A 130 -9.64 -37.19 -14.73
C GLY A 130 -9.30 -38.68 -14.76
N ASP A 131 -8.05 -39.01 -15.08
CA ASP A 131 -7.54 -40.38 -15.01
C ASP A 131 -7.67 -40.92 -13.57
N SER A 132 -7.93 -42.21 -13.39
CA SER A 132 -8.17 -42.99 -12.16
C SER A 132 -7.32 -42.68 -10.91
N THR A 133 -6.21 -41.94 -11.04
CA THR A 133 -5.41 -41.40 -9.92
C THR A 133 -5.98 -40.11 -9.33
N ALA A 134 -6.82 -39.40 -10.08
CA ALA A 134 -7.53 -38.17 -9.73
C ALA A 134 -8.49 -38.35 -8.54
N ASP A 135 -9.09 -39.54 -8.41
CA ASP A 135 -10.05 -39.87 -7.35
C ASP A 135 -9.45 -39.86 -5.93
N THR A 136 -8.13 -39.83 -5.81
CA THR A 136 -7.44 -39.82 -4.51
C THR A 136 -7.27 -38.43 -3.90
N VAL A 137 -7.36 -37.36 -4.71
CA VAL A 137 -7.18 -35.97 -4.26
C VAL A 137 -8.52 -35.36 -3.89
N LYS A 138 -8.73 -35.08 -2.60
CA LYS A 138 -9.94 -34.39 -2.14
C LYS A 138 -9.96 -32.95 -2.66
N LEU A 139 -10.89 -32.64 -3.56
CA LEU A 139 -11.14 -31.29 -4.04
C LEU A 139 -11.92 -30.51 -2.98
N THR A 140 -11.30 -29.49 -2.41
CA THR A 140 -11.89 -28.66 -1.35
C THR A 140 -11.60 -27.19 -1.63
N GLY A 141 -12.52 -26.31 -1.23
CA GLY A 141 -12.33 -24.86 -1.36
C GLY A 141 -12.64 -24.29 -2.75
N LEU A 142 -13.36 -25.04 -3.57
CA LEU A 142 -13.87 -24.55 -4.85
C LEU A 142 -14.97 -23.49 -4.63
N ARG A 143 -14.94 -22.43 -5.42
CA ARG A 143 -15.88 -21.32 -5.44
C ARG A 143 -17.17 -21.67 -6.21
N PHE A 144 -17.09 -22.57 -7.19
CA PHE A 144 -18.22 -22.98 -8.01
C PHE A 144 -19.37 -23.52 -7.16
N LYS A 145 -20.58 -23.04 -7.46
CA LYS A 145 -21.82 -23.46 -6.83
C LYS A 145 -22.90 -23.59 -7.90
N GLU A 146 -23.50 -24.76 -8.00
CA GLU A 146 -24.65 -24.98 -8.88
C GLU A 146 -25.79 -23.99 -8.52
N GLY A 147 -26.30 -23.30 -9.53
CA GLY A 147 -27.36 -22.31 -9.43
C GLY A 147 -26.93 -20.89 -9.02
N SER A 148 -25.64 -20.64 -8.76
CA SER A 148 -25.15 -19.28 -8.53
C SER A 148 -25.03 -18.51 -9.84
N ASP A 149 -25.01 -17.17 -9.74
CA ASP A 149 -24.76 -16.32 -10.91
C ASP A 149 -23.36 -16.62 -11.48
N TYR A 150 -23.25 -16.52 -12.80
CA TYR A 150 -21.98 -16.72 -13.51
C TYR A 150 -21.00 -15.60 -13.13
N ASP A 151 -19.79 -15.99 -12.76
CA ASP A 151 -18.65 -15.10 -12.52
C ASP A 151 -17.46 -15.69 -13.30
N PRO A 152 -16.89 -14.96 -14.28
CA PRO A 152 -15.82 -15.47 -15.13
C PRO A 152 -14.53 -15.79 -14.37
N LEU A 153 -14.39 -15.33 -13.11
CA LEU A 153 -13.23 -15.63 -12.28
C LEU A 153 -13.36 -16.96 -11.53
N VAL A 154 -14.57 -17.49 -11.36
CA VAL A 154 -14.83 -18.68 -10.55
C VAL A 154 -14.14 -19.91 -11.14
N VAL A 155 -14.35 -20.19 -12.44
CA VAL A 155 -13.81 -21.40 -13.07
C VAL A 155 -12.28 -21.37 -13.15
N PRO A 156 -11.62 -20.28 -13.61
CA PRO A 156 -10.17 -20.18 -13.58
C PRO A 156 -9.56 -20.31 -12.17
N ASP A 157 -10.18 -19.67 -11.16
CA ASP A 157 -9.71 -19.77 -9.77
C ASP A 157 -9.82 -21.21 -9.24
N ASP A 158 -10.92 -21.89 -9.55
CA ASP A 158 -11.15 -23.28 -9.17
C ASP A 158 -10.16 -24.22 -9.85
N VAL A 159 -9.87 -24.02 -11.14
CA VAL A 159 -8.84 -24.78 -11.87
C VAL A 159 -7.46 -24.57 -11.25
N GLN A 160 -7.10 -23.33 -10.88
CA GLN A 160 -5.86 -23.07 -10.15
C GLN A 160 -5.84 -23.77 -8.79
N GLN A 161 -6.94 -23.71 -8.04
CA GLN A 161 -7.06 -24.36 -6.74
C GLN A 161 -6.92 -25.88 -6.86
N ILE A 162 -7.53 -26.49 -7.89
CA ILE A 162 -7.37 -27.91 -8.23
C ILE A 162 -5.88 -28.21 -8.47
N GLN A 163 -5.20 -27.46 -9.34
CA GLN A 163 -3.76 -27.66 -9.58
C GLN A 163 -2.94 -27.56 -8.29
N VAL A 164 -3.25 -26.61 -7.40
CA VAL A 164 -2.59 -26.49 -6.09
C VAL A 164 -2.78 -27.74 -5.25
N LEU A 165 -4.01 -28.28 -5.15
CA LEU A 165 -4.30 -29.49 -4.37
C LEU A 165 -3.56 -30.72 -4.88
N TYR A 166 -3.45 -30.88 -6.21
CA TYR A 166 -2.66 -31.95 -6.81
C TYR A 166 -1.16 -31.78 -6.55
N ARG A 167 -0.65 -30.56 -6.71
CA ARG A 167 0.75 -30.25 -6.39
C ARG A 167 1.08 -30.50 -4.92
N GLU A 168 0.14 -30.27 -4.00
CA GLU A 168 0.31 -30.61 -2.57
C GLU A 168 0.47 -32.11 -2.31
N LYS A 169 -0.08 -32.96 -3.21
CA LYS A 169 0.08 -34.42 -3.18
C LYS A 169 1.29 -34.93 -3.97
N GLY A 170 2.07 -34.02 -4.57
CA GLY A 170 3.30 -34.34 -5.29
C GLY A 170 3.17 -34.48 -6.79
N TYR A 171 2.01 -34.15 -7.36
CA TYR A 171 1.79 -34.06 -8.79
C TYR A 171 2.22 -32.67 -9.30
N LEU A 172 3.53 -32.45 -9.43
CA LEU A 172 4.06 -31.12 -9.76
C LEU A 172 3.67 -30.65 -11.18
N HIS A 173 3.56 -31.61 -12.10
CA HIS A 173 3.26 -31.42 -13.53
C HIS A 173 1.77 -31.56 -13.88
N VAL A 174 0.88 -31.45 -12.88
CA VAL A 174 -0.55 -31.51 -13.12
C VAL A 174 -0.98 -30.43 -14.13
N ARG A 175 -1.75 -30.86 -15.13
CA ARG A 175 -2.47 -29.97 -16.05
C ARG A 175 -3.96 -30.07 -15.75
N ALA A 176 -4.62 -28.93 -15.78
CA ALA A 176 -6.06 -28.85 -15.61
C ALA A 176 -6.56 -27.81 -16.59
N ASP A 177 -7.34 -28.25 -17.56
CA ASP A 177 -7.95 -27.44 -18.60
C ASP A 177 -9.47 -27.46 -18.39
N TYR A 178 -10.18 -26.46 -18.95
CA TYR A 178 -11.63 -26.39 -18.81
C TYR A 178 -12.30 -25.90 -20.10
N LEU A 179 -13.55 -26.31 -20.27
CA LEU A 179 -14.46 -25.86 -21.32
C LEU A 179 -15.77 -25.39 -20.69
N GLU A 180 -16.29 -24.27 -21.17
CA GLU A 180 -17.59 -23.73 -20.76
C GLU A 180 -18.59 -23.88 -21.91
N TYR A 181 -19.70 -24.55 -21.64
CA TYR A 181 -20.80 -24.72 -22.59
C TYR A 181 -21.98 -23.85 -22.20
N LEU A 182 -22.34 -22.94 -23.09
CA LEU A 182 -23.46 -22.03 -22.92
C LEU A 182 -24.77 -22.70 -23.37
N ASP A 183 -25.70 -22.88 -22.44
CA ASP A 183 -27.09 -23.17 -22.74
C ASP A 183 -27.86 -21.84 -22.81
N THR A 184 -28.05 -21.35 -24.03
CA THR A 184 -28.72 -20.06 -24.30
C THR A 184 -30.23 -20.12 -24.11
N LEU A 185 -30.84 -21.32 -24.06
CA LEU A 185 -32.28 -21.48 -23.83
C LEU A 185 -32.61 -21.37 -22.35
N ASN A 186 -31.79 -22.00 -21.50
CA ASN A 186 -32.00 -22.01 -20.05
C ASN A 186 -31.19 -20.94 -19.30
N HIS A 187 -30.40 -20.13 -20.02
CA HIS A 187 -29.47 -19.13 -19.47
C HIS A 187 -28.50 -19.76 -18.45
N GLN A 188 -27.87 -20.87 -18.84
CA GLN A 188 -27.02 -21.68 -17.98
C GLN A 188 -25.63 -21.87 -18.59
N VAL A 189 -24.62 -21.95 -17.73
CA VAL A 189 -23.25 -22.30 -18.09
C VAL A 189 -22.90 -23.65 -17.46
N ASN A 190 -22.56 -24.62 -18.30
CA ASN A 190 -22.02 -25.91 -17.86
C ASN A 190 -20.50 -25.88 -18.00
N VAL A 191 -19.81 -26.46 -17.03
CA VAL A 191 -18.35 -26.44 -16.97
C VAL A 191 -17.84 -27.88 -17.02
N GLU A 192 -16.93 -28.16 -17.95
CA GLU A 192 -16.19 -29.42 -17.99
C GLU A 192 -14.72 -29.12 -17.67
N ILE A 193 -14.17 -29.80 -16.67
CA ILE A 193 -12.76 -29.68 -16.27
C ILE A 193 -12.07 -31.01 -16.56
N TYR A 194 -10.96 -30.96 -17.30
CA TYR A 194 -10.13 -32.13 -17.62
C TYR A 194 -8.83 -32.04 -16.83
N ILE A 195 -8.54 -33.05 -16.01
CA ILE A 195 -7.35 -33.09 -15.16
C ILE A 195 -6.42 -34.21 -15.62
N GLU A 196 -5.17 -33.83 -15.90
CA GLU A 196 -4.06 -34.75 -16.14
C GLU A 196 -3.06 -34.63 -14.98
N PRO A 197 -3.11 -35.52 -13.96
CA PRO A 197 -2.26 -35.42 -12.78
C PRO A 197 -0.76 -35.57 -13.07
N GLY A 198 -0.40 -36.36 -14.09
CA GLY A 198 0.99 -36.76 -14.32
C GLY A 198 1.53 -37.70 -13.24
N LYS A 199 2.86 -37.87 -13.19
CA LYS A 199 3.51 -38.73 -12.18
C LYS A 199 3.81 -37.95 -10.90
N GLN A 200 3.72 -38.64 -9.75
CA GLN A 200 4.21 -38.09 -8.49
C GLN A 200 5.74 -37.93 -8.54
N VAL A 201 6.21 -36.76 -8.15
CA VAL A 201 7.63 -36.43 -8.14
C VAL A 201 8.23 -36.78 -6.78
N ARG A 202 9.30 -37.58 -6.78
CA ARG A 202 10.07 -37.94 -5.58
C ARG A 202 11.43 -37.26 -5.60
N MET A 203 11.88 -36.80 -4.46
CA MET A 203 13.08 -35.99 -4.31
C MET A 203 14.34 -36.80 -4.65
N GLY A 204 15.11 -36.32 -5.63
CA GLY A 204 16.48 -36.73 -5.90
C GLY A 204 17.48 -35.86 -5.15
N ASP A 205 18.45 -35.32 -5.88
CA ASP A 205 19.46 -34.39 -5.39
C ASP A 205 19.03 -32.93 -5.69
N PHE A 206 19.46 -31.98 -4.85
CA PHE A 206 19.17 -30.55 -5.03
C PHE A 206 20.45 -29.83 -5.44
N SER A 207 20.38 -29.00 -6.48
CA SER A 207 21.48 -28.17 -6.94
C SER A 207 21.02 -26.75 -7.20
N SER A 208 21.79 -25.77 -6.73
CA SER A 208 21.53 -24.35 -6.95
C SER A 208 22.61 -23.73 -7.83
N HIS A 209 22.17 -22.87 -8.74
CA HIS A 209 23.02 -21.99 -9.52
C HIS A 209 22.47 -20.56 -9.43
N THR A 210 23.34 -19.59 -9.21
CA THR A 210 22.99 -18.17 -9.17
C THR A 210 23.80 -17.39 -10.21
N GLN A 211 23.18 -16.36 -10.77
CA GLN A 211 23.78 -15.52 -11.79
C GLN A 211 23.64 -14.05 -11.45
N LYS A 212 24.65 -13.26 -11.82
CA LYS A 212 24.59 -11.79 -11.77
C LYS A 212 23.50 -11.26 -12.73
N PRO A 213 22.92 -10.09 -12.44
CA PRO A 213 21.97 -9.47 -13.37
C PRO A 213 22.68 -9.11 -14.70
N PRO A 214 21.98 -9.18 -15.85
CA PRO A 214 22.60 -9.02 -17.18
C PRO A 214 23.40 -7.72 -17.36
N ARG A 215 22.99 -6.63 -16.69
CA ARG A 215 23.69 -5.34 -16.76
C ARG A 215 25.11 -5.45 -16.19
N ILE A 216 25.31 -6.16 -15.08
CA ILE A 216 26.61 -6.34 -14.44
C ILE A 216 27.45 -7.35 -15.23
N ALA A 217 26.85 -8.47 -15.66
CA ALA A 217 27.54 -9.49 -16.44
C ALA A 217 28.14 -8.94 -17.76
N LYS A 218 27.51 -7.94 -18.38
CA LYS A 218 28.05 -7.27 -19.57
C LYS A 218 29.22 -6.32 -19.28
N LEU A 219 29.31 -5.78 -18.07
CA LEU A 219 30.43 -4.94 -17.63
C LEU A 219 31.66 -5.78 -17.28
N ASP A 220 31.42 -6.99 -16.77
CA ASP A 220 32.41 -7.92 -16.25
C ASP A 220 32.37 -9.22 -17.10
N THR A 221 32.84 -9.11 -18.34
CA THR A 221 32.51 -10.02 -19.47
C THR A 221 32.97 -11.48 -19.31
N THR A 222 33.58 -11.85 -18.18
CA THR A 222 34.04 -13.21 -17.88
C THR A 222 33.37 -13.84 -16.65
N ASP A 223 32.78 -13.05 -15.75
CA ASP A 223 32.22 -13.56 -14.49
C ASP A 223 30.71 -13.31 -14.40
N THR A 224 29.95 -14.35 -14.74
CA THR A 224 28.48 -14.36 -14.67
C THR A 224 27.95 -14.98 -13.39
N GLU A 225 28.81 -15.58 -12.56
CA GLU A 225 28.39 -16.28 -11.34
C GLU A 225 27.84 -15.28 -10.31
N GLY A 226 26.79 -15.68 -9.62
CA GLY A 226 26.19 -14.91 -8.53
C GLY A 226 27.09 -14.85 -7.30
N LEU A 227 26.78 -13.94 -6.39
CA LEU A 227 27.52 -13.75 -5.14
C LEU A 227 27.11 -14.74 -4.04
N SER A 228 25.95 -15.38 -4.18
CA SER A 228 25.41 -16.30 -3.18
C SER A 228 26.18 -17.61 -3.12
N ASP A 229 26.47 -18.08 -1.91
CA ASP A 229 27.08 -19.40 -1.69
C ASP A 229 26.06 -20.50 -2.03
N THR A 230 26.33 -21.24 -3.10
CA THR A 230 25.45 -22.32 -3.59
C THR A 230 25.41 -23.51 -2.64
N ALA A 231 26.49 -23.84 -1.93
CA ALA A 231 26.50 -24.92 -0.95
C ALA A 231 25.61 -24.59 0.23
N TRP A 232 25.67 -23.34 0.72
CA TRP A 232 24.75 -22.87 1.74
C TRP A 232 23.30 -22.79 1.24
N LEU A 233 23.06 -22.28 0.03
CA LEU A 233 21.73 -22.24 -0.58
C LEU A 233 21.11 -23.64 -0.69
N ASN A 234 21.89 -24.65 -1.09
CA ASN A 234 21.44 -26.04 -1.12
C ASN A 234 20.99 -26.53 0.26
N SER A 235 21.67 -26.09 1.33
CA SER A 235 21.30 -26.44 2.71
C SER A 235 19.94 -25.85 3.16
N LEU A 236 19.42 -24.85 2.45
CA LEU A 236 18.10 -24.28 2.69
C LEU A 236 16.99 -25.17 2.13
N TRP A 237 17.28 -26.08 1.20
CA TRP A 237 16.31 -27.08 0.76
C TRP A 237 16.14 -28.14 1.86
N ARG A 238 14.90 -28.40 2.27
CA ARG A 238 14.61 -29.21 3.47
C ARG A 238 13.95 -30.55 3.18
N ILE A 239 13.59 -30.84 1.94
CA ILE A 239 12.96 -32.13 1.59
C ILE A 239 14.06 -33.18 1.45
N PRO A 240 14.06 -34.25 2.26
CA PRO A 240 15.00 -35.34 2.14
C PRO A 240 14.84 -36.11 0.82
N LYS A 241 15.94 -36.74 0.38
CA LYS A 241 15.95 -37.64 -0.78
C LYS A 241 14.98 -38.81 -0.58
N GLY A 242 14.23 -39.16 -1.62
CA GLY A 242 13.24 -40.25 -1.66
C GLY A 242 11.83 -39.85 -1.22
N GLU A 243 11.66 -38.73 -0.53
CA GLU A 243 10.35 -38.22 -0.14
C GLU A 243 9.58 -37.65 -1.33
N VAL A 244 8.24 -37.71 -1.27
CA VAL A 244 7.38 -37.08 -2.29
C VAL A 244 7.47 -35.58 -2.12
N ILE A 245 7.74 -34.87 -3.21
CA ILE A 245 7.91 -33.43 -3.14
C ILE A 245 6.55 -32.74 -3.05
N ASN A 246 6.30 -32.03 -1.95
CA ASN A 246 5.09 -31.23 -1.81
C ASN A 246 5.24 -29.88 -2.52
N GLY A 247 4.37 -29.59 -3.49
CA GLY A 247 4.33 -28.32 -4.23
C GLY A 247 4.17 -27.07 -3.36
N LYS A 248 3.53 -27.19 -2.18
CA LYS A 248 3.47 -26.10 -1.20
C LYS A 248 4.84 -25.72 -0.67
N THR A 249 5.72 -26.71 -0.48
CA THR A 249 7.09 -26.45 -0.03
C THR A 249 7.89 -25.71 -1.12
N TYR A 250 7.71 -26.04 -2.40
CA TYR A 250 8.28 -25.24 -3.51
C TYR A 250 7.81 -23.80 -3.48
N ALA A 251 6.49 -23.59 -3.43
CA ALA A 251 5.91 -22.26 -3.45
C ALA A 251 6.38 -21.43 -2.23
N THR A 252 6.43 -22.05 -1.05
CA THR A 252 6.90 -21.41 0.19
C THR A 252 8.40 -21.12 0.13
N PHE A 253 9.22 -22.06 -0.34
CA PHE A 253 10.67 -21.87 -0.51
C PHE A 253 10.96 -20.71 -1.46
N ARG A 254 10.32 -20.71 -2.64
CA ARG A 254 10.42 -19.64 -3.63
C ARG A 254 9.93 -18.30 -3.07
N SER A 255 8.78 -18.26 -2.41
CA SER A 255 8.22 -17.04 -1.81
C SER A 255 9.14 -16.45 -0.74
N LYS A 256 9.71 -17.29 0.13
CA LYS A 256 10.71 -16.87 1.13
C LYS A 256 11.92 -16.24 0.47
N LEU A 257 12.53 -16.90 -0.50
CA LEU A 257 13.73 -16.40 -1.17
C LEU A 257 13.45 -15.13 -2.00
N LEU A 258 12.28 -15.01 -2.64
CA LEU A 258 11.89 -13.77 -3.30
C LEU A 258 11.67 -12.63 -2.30
N SER A 259 11.11 -12.94 -1.12
CA SER A 259 10.85 -11.94 -0.08
C SER A 259 12.13 -11.36 0.54
N THR A 260 13.29 -12.01 0.41
CA THR A 260 14.58 -11.44 0.84
C THR A 260 15.03 -10.27 -0.02
N GLN A 261 14.42 -10.08 -1.21
CA GLN A 261 14.83 -9.05 -2.19
C GLN A 261 16.30 -9.19 -2.63
N ILE A 262 16.82 -10.42 -2.65
CA ILE A 262 18.15 -10.75 -3.18
C ILE A 262 18.05 -11.28 -4.61
N PHE A 263 16.95 -11.95 -4.96
CA PHE A 263 16.72 -12.46 -6.30
C PHE A 263 15.62 -11.68 -7.03
N THR A 264 15.81 -11.50 -8.33
CA THR A 264 14.82 -10.93 -9.25
C THR A 264 13.88 -12.02 -9.74
N SER A 265 14.45 -13.16 -10.10
CA SER A 265 13.73 -14.34 -10.56
C SER A 265 14.32 -15.59 -9.93
N ILE A 266 13.44 -16.55 -9.68
CA ILE A 266 13.77 -17.87 -9.17
C ILE A 266 12.99 -18.87 -10.00
N HIS A 267 13.70 -19.79 -10.61
CA HIS A 267 13.18 -20.94 -11.34
C HIS A 267 13.60 -22.21 -10.60
N LEU A 268 12.65 -23.12 -10.42
CA LEU A 268 12.90 -24.44 -9.90
C LEU A 268 12.40 -25.41 -10.96
N GLU A 269 13.32 -26.18 -11.51
CA GLU A 269 13.04 -27.18 -12.54
C GLU A 269 13.38 -28.55 -11.98
N ASP A 270 12.53 -29.54 -12.25
CA ASP A 270 12.83 -30.93 -11.93
C ASP A 270 13.27 -31.69 -13.18
N SER A 271 14.24 -32.58 -13.00
CA SER A 271 14.77 -33.46 -14.02
C SER A 271 14.60 -34.92 -13.57
N PRO A 272 13.71 -35.69 -14.22
CA PRO A 272 13.47 -37.08 -13.83
C PRO A 272 14.69 -37.94 -14.12
N ARG A 273 15.01 -38.83 -13.18
CA ARG A 273 16.10 -39.79 -13.26
C ARG A 273 15.56 -41.21 -13.50
N ASN A 274 16.44 -42.12 -13.90
CA ASN A 274 16.11 -43.52 -14.18
C ASN A 274 15.63 -44.30 -12.94
N ASP A 275 15.92 -43.84 -11.72
CA ASP A 275 15.56 -44.48 -10.44
C ASP A 275 14.20 -44.03 -9.89
N SER A 276 13.37 -43.37 -10.71
CA SER A 276 12.08 -42.78 -10.30
C SER A 276 12.18 -41.65 -9.26
N LEU A 277 13.38 -41.10 -9.04
CA LEU A 277 13.59 -39.82 -8.37
C LEU A 277 13.74 -38.70 -9.41
N SER A 278 13.52 -37.46 -8.99
CA SER A 278 13.76 -36.27 -9.81
C SER A 278 14.72 -35.32 -9.11
N ASP A 279 15.77 -34.94 -9.83
CA ASP A 279 16.73 -33.94 -9.38
C ASP A 279 16.17 -32.54 -9.53
N ILE A 280 16.41 -31.69 -8.55
CA ILE A 280 15.84 -30.35 -8.50
C ILE A 280 16.95 -29.33 -8.76
N HIS A 281 16.77 -28.58 -9.84
CA HIS A 281 17.66 -27.52 -10.27
C HIS A 281 17.04 -26.17 -9.92
N PHE A 282 17.65 -25.49 -8.95
CA PHE A 282 17.35 -24.11 -8.61
C PHE A 282 18.23 -23.19 -9.44
N SER A 283 17.63 -22.30 -10.21
CA SER A 283 18.33 -21.22 -10.89
C SER A 283 17.75 -19.87 -10.49
N ALA A 284 18.61 -18.92 -10.16
CA ALA A 284 18.17 -17.60 -9.75
C ALA A 284 19.04 -16.48 -10.30
N VAL A 285 18.40 -15.37 -10.64
CA VAL A 285 19.08 -14.14 -11.05
C VAL A 285 19.12 -13.20 -9.85
N GLU A 286 20.32 -12.88 -9.40
CA GLU A 286 20.53 -11.96 -8.29
C GLU A 286 20.19 -10.52 -8.68
N ARG A 287 19.77 -9.74 -7.69
CA ARG A 287 19.57 -8.28 -7.80
C ARG A 287 20.90 -7.58 -7.64
N MET A 288 20.95 -6.32 -8.04
CA MET A 288 22.10 -5.48 -7.74
C MET A 288 22.25 -5.37 -6.21
N PRO A 289 23.38 -5.80 -5.64
CA PRO A 289 23.53 -5.89 -4.19
C PRO A 289 23.77 -4.53 -3.54
N GLY A 290 24.44 -3.62 -4.24
CA GLY A 290 24.74 -2.27 -3.76
C GLY A 290 23.63 -1.28 -4.05
N GLU A 291 23.26 -0.50 -3.05
CA GLU A 291 22.31 0.60 -3.12
C GLU A 291 22.92 1.85 -2.48
N ALA A 292 22.75 3.00 -3.13
CA ALA A 292 23.11 4.30 -2.59
C ALA A 292 21.92 5.24 -2.74
N HIS A 293 21.56 5.90 -1.65
CA HIS A 293 20.42 6.80 -1.56
C HIS A 293 20.89 8.15 -1.04
N TYR A 294 20.45 9.21 -1.68
CA TYR A 294 20.73 10.58 -1.26
C TYR A 294 19.41 11.34 -1.22
N SER A 295 19.21 12.12 -0.17
CA SER A 295 18.00 12.94 -0.03
C SER A 295 18.31 14.28 0.59
N VAL A 296 17.53 15.28 0.19
CA VAL A 296 17.46 16.59 0.81
C VAL A 296 16.05 16.77 1.35
N PHE A 297 15.91 17.38 2.52
CA PHE A 297 14.62 17.55 3.18
C PHE A 297 14.58 18.85 3.98
N PHE A 298 13.38 19.28 4.32
CA PHE A 298 13.12 20.36 5.27
C PHE A 298 12.08 19.89 6.27
N GLU A 299 12.41 19.90 7.55
CA GLU A 299 11.46 19.65 8.63
C GLU A 299 11.38 20.86 9.55
N GLU A 300 10.19 21.18 10.06
CA GLU A 300 10.00 22.35 10.95
C GLU A 300 10.90 22.28 12.19
N VAL A 301 11.10 21.07 12.74
CA VAL A 301 11.87 20.84 13.98
C VAL A 301 13.38 20.81 13.71
N TYR A 302 13.81 20.13 12.64
CA TYR A 302 15.23 19.90 12.36
C TYR A 302 15.86 20.91 11.40
N GLY A 303 15.03 21.66 10.68
CA GLY A 303 15.44 22.59 9.63
C GLY A 303 15.75 21.90 8.30
N PHE A 304 16.47 22.61 7.44
CA PHE A 304 17.00 22.03 6.20
C PHE A 304 18.06 20.98 6.51
N GLY A 305 18.02 19.87 5.80
CA GLY A 305 18.97 18.78 5.95
C GLY A 305 19.19 17.98 4.69
N ALA A 306 20.24 17.17 4.73
CA ALA A 306 20.58 16.20 3.72
C ALA A 306 20.97 14.89 4.39
N SER A 307 20.77 13.79 3.67
CA SER A 307 21.23 12.48 4.10
C SER A 307 21.79 11.67 2.95
N ALA A 308 22.74 10.80 3.28
CA ALA A 308 23.34 9.84 2.38
C ALA A 308 23.33 8.48 3.07
N MET A 309 22.82 7.46 2.37
CA MET A 309 22.80 6.08 2.84
C MET A 309 23.44 5.20 1.79
N VAL A 310 24.35 4.33 2.23
CA VAL A 310 24.87 3.23 1.44
C VAL A 310 24.44 1.93 2.08
N LYS A 311 24.05 0.97 1.24
CA LYS A 311 23.64 -0.36 1.67
C LYS A 311 24.22 -1.38 0.70
N HIS A 312 24.68 -2.50 1.22
CA HIS A 312 25.11 -3.62 0.42
C HIS A 312 24.44 -4.89 0.95
N LYS A 313 23.84 -5.64 0.03
CA LYS A 313 23.13 -6.89 0.30
C LYS A 313 24.02 -8.08 0.01
N ASN A 314 23.69 -9.22 0.60
CA ASN A 314 24.35 -10.49 0.35
C ASN A 314 25.87 -10.52 0.61
N PHE A 315 26.31 -9.93 1.73
CA PHE A 315 27.67 -10.10 2.23
C PHE A 315 27.97 -11.58 2.47
N LEU A 316 29.17 -12.00 2.05
CA LEU A 316 29.70 -13.36 2.22
C LEU A 316 28.83 -14.45 1.57
N GLY A 317 27.91 -14.11 0.67
CA GLY A 317 27.03 -15.07 -0.01
C GLY A 317 25.92 -15.68 0.86
N HIS A 318 25.72 -15.17 2.08
CA HIS A 318 24.80 -15.70 3.09
C HIS A 318 23.63 -14.75 3.39
N PHE A 319 23.28 -13.88 2.43
CA PHE A 319 22.20 -12.91 2.51
C PHE A 319 22.35 -11.79 3.54
N HIS A 320 23.44 -11.76 4.31
CA HIS A 320 23.69 -10.68 5.26
C HIS A 320 23.74 -9.33 4.55
N GLU A 321 23.16 -8.31 5.16
CA GLU A 321 23.16 -6.95 4.64
C GLU A 321 23.83 -6.03 5.65
N GLY A 322 24.46 -4.98 5.14
CA GLY A 322 25.09 -3.94 5.93
C GLY A 322 24.78 -2.59 5.32
N SER A 323 24.55 -1.60 6.17
CA SER A 323 24.24 -0.24 5.76
C SER A 323 24.92 0.78 6.64
N ALA A 324 25.22 1.94 6.06
CA ALA A 324 25.67 3.12 6.78
C ALA A 324 24.87 4.32 6.25
N SER A 325 24.33 5.13 7.16
CA SER A 325 23.55 6.32 6.84
C SER A 325 24.07 7.49 7.66
N ILE A 326 24.26 8.63 6.99
CA ILE A 326 24.58 9.91 7.63
C ILE A 326 23.46 10.88 7.30
N LEU A 327 22.95 11.57 8.32
CA LEU A 327 21.98 12.65 8.19
C LEU A 327 22.55 13.89 8.88
N VAL A 328 22.52 15.02 8.18
CA VAL A 328 22.97 16.31 8.68
C VAL A 328 21.88 17.34 8.36
N ALA A 329 21.34 17.95 9.41
CA ALA A 329 20.37 19.05 9.36
C ALA A 329 20.81 20.18 10.30
N GLN A 330 20.12 21.33 10.24
CA GLN A 330 20.45 22.50 11.06
C GLN A 330 20.48 22.19 12.56
N ASN A 331 19.51 21.41 13.04
CA ASN A 331 19.32 21.10 14.46
C ASN A 331 19.52 19.62 14.81
N LYS A 332 19.97 18.80 13.85
CA LYS A 332 20.10 17.35 14.02
C LYS A 332 21.25 16.77 13.21
N GLN A 333 22.03 15.88 13.83
CA GLN A 333 23.07 15.10 13.20
C GLN A 333 22.92 13.64 13.62
N GLU A 334 22.93 12.72 12.67
CA GLU A 334 22.72 11.30 12.96
C GLU A 334 23.64 10.43 12.09
N LEU A 335 24.37 9.51 12.73
CA LEU A 335 25.07 8.41 12.07
C LEU A 335 24.40 7.10 12.45
N THR A 336 23.94 6.34 11.47
CA THR A 336 23.30 5.04 11.67
C THR A 336 24.07 3.95 10.94
N LEU A 337 24.48 2.91 11.66
CA LEU A 337 25.06 1.70 11.11
C LEU A 337 24.02 0.58 11.25
N GLY A 338 23.81 -0.19 10.18
CA GLY A 338 22.81 -1.24 10.14
C GLY A 338 23.41 -2.58 9.74
N TYR A 339 22.88 -3.64 10.34
CA TYR A 339 23.07 -5.02 9.94
C TYR A 339 21.69 -5.65 9.73
N ALA A 340 21.55 -6.48 8.71
CA ALA A 340 20.34 -7.27 8.57
C ALA A 340 20.64 -8.71 8.17
N ASN A 341 19.82 -9.62 8.70
CA ASN A 341 19.69 -10.97 8.21
C ASN A 341 18.27 -11.16 7.66
N PRO A 342 18.09 -11.12 6.33
CA PRO A 342 16.79 -11.28 5.67
C PRO A 342 16.15 -12.65 5.91
N LEU A 343 16.93 -13.64 6.35
CA LEU A 343 16.52 -15.03 6.49
C LEU A 343 17.10 -15.65 7.78
N LEU A 344 16.83 -15.02 8.93
CA LEU A 344 17.46 -15.33 10.23
C LEU A 344 17.40 -16.82 10.63
N PHE A 345 16.31 -17.52 10.27
CA PHE A 345 16.10 -18.93 10.58
C PHE A 345 16.11 -19.85 9.36
N GLY A 346 16.67 -19.37 8.23
CA GLY A 346 16.62 -20.09 6.98
C GLY A 346 15.16 -20.33 6.55
N THR A 347 14.93 -21.56 6.10
CA THR A 347 13.63 -22.05 5.63
C THR A 347 12.89 -22.89 6.66
N ARG A 348 13.41 -23.03 7.90
CA ARG A 348 12.94 -23.99 8.91
C ARG A 348 11.43 -23.92 9.19
N PHE A 349 10.86 -22.72 9.26
CA PHE A 349 9.46 -22.52 9.63
C PHE A 349 8.53 -22.51 8.42
N ASN A 350 8.12 -23.67 7.90
CA ASN A 350 7.29 -23.77 6.69
C ASN A 350 5.88 -23.19 6.83
N PHE A 351 5.37 -23.00 8.06
CA PHE A 351 4.07 -22.38 8.30
C PHE A 351 4.08 -20.84 8.14
N ILE A 352 5.27 -20.22 8.13
CA ILE A 352 5.44 -18.79 7.83
C ILE A 352 5.78 -18.68 6.34
N PRO A 353 4.92 -18.08 5.51
CA PRO A 353 5.08 -18.08 4.06
C PRO A 353 6.23 -17.19 3.55
N THR A 354 6.59 -16.15 4.30
CA THR A 354 7.68 -15.23 3.94
C THR A 354 8.95 -15.51 4.74
N ALA A 355 10.06 -14.88 4.35
CA ALA A 355 11.26 -14.89 5.16
C ALA A 355 11.04 -14.17 6.49
N ILE A 356 11.72 -14.65 7.54
CA ILE A 356 11.82 -13.96 8.82
C ILE A 356 13.07 -13.12 8.76
N ARG A 357 12.85 -11.81 8.68
CA ARG A 357 13.89 -10.81 8.56
C ARG A 357 14.18 -10.22 9.93
N PHE A 358 15.47 -10.12 10.24
CA PHE A 358 15.99 -9.40 11.39
C PHE A 358 16.82 -8.22 10.90
N ASP A 359 16.50 -7.03 11.36
CA ASP A 359 17.23 -5.80 11.11
C ASP A 359 17.72 -5.25 12.46
N ASP A 360 18.99 -4.93 12.58
CA ASP A 360 19.57 -4.26 13.75
C ASP A 360 20.26 -2.99 13.30
N HIS A 361 19.96 -1.88 13.97
CA HIS A 361 20.57 -0.59 13.70
C HIS A 361 21.11 0.02 14.98
N ILE A 362 22.33 0.52 14.90
CA ILE A 362 22.93 1.38 15.93
C ILE A 362 23.02 2.80 15.40
N SER A 363 22.40 3.73 16.10
CA SER A 363 22.33 5.14 15.73
C SER A 363 22.97 6.00 16.81
N PHE A 364 23.83 6.93 16.37
CA PHE A 364 24.42 7.99 17.17
C PHE A 364 23.74 9.29 16.76
N ASN A 365 22.89 9.82 17.64
CA ASN A 365 22.06 10.98 17.35
C ASN A 365 22.49 12.16 18.23
N HIS A 366 22.63 13.33 17.64
CA HIS A 366 22.72 14.61 18.34
C HIS A 366 21.61 15.51 17.82
N GLU A 367 20.79 16.01 18.72
CA GLU A 367 19.72 16.96 18.40
C GLU A 367 19.71 18.13 19.37
N LYS A 368 19.42 19.33 18.85
CA LYS A 368 19.26 20.54 19.63
C LYS A 368 17.99 21.26 19.20
N THR A 369 16.91 21.04 19.93
CA THR A 369 15.56 21.47 19.53
C THR A 369 14.82 22.15 20.68
N SER A 370 13.81 22.95 20.36
CA SER A 370 12.90 23.50 21.36
C SER A 370 11.69 22.58 21.50
N PRO A 371 11.43 21.99 22.68
CA PRO A 371 10.28 21.13 22.89
C PRO A 371 8.96 21.88 22.61
N PRO A 372 7.94 21.24 22.01
CA PRO A 372 6.65 21.88 21.73
C PRO A 372 5.92 22.40 22.98
N ALA A 373 6.21 21.82 24.15
CA ALA A 373 5.67 22.27 25.43
C ALA A 373 6.41 23.47 26.02
N TYR A 374 7.65 23.71 25.60
CA TYR A 374 8.57 24.68 26.20
C TYR A 374 9.33 25.42 25.07
N PRO A 375 8.63 26.25 24.26
CA PRO A 375 9.20 26.82 23.04
C PRO A 375 10.38 27.77 23.30
N ASP A 376 10.44 28.38 24.49
CA ASP A 376 11.52 29.28 24.90
C ASP A 376 12.72 28.53 25.50
N SER A 377 12.60 27.21 25.69
CA SER A 377 13.70 26.37 26.15
C SER A 377 14.45 25.73 24.97
N THR A 378 15.72 25.38 25.20
CA THR A 378 16.48 24.56 24.27
C THR A 378 16.83 23.24 24.96
N GLU A 379 16.47 22.13 24.32
CA GLU A 379 16.81 20.78 24.73
C GLU A 379 17.94 20.26 23.84
N GLU A 380 19.11 20.03 24.44
CA GLU A 380 20.23 19.39 23.75
C GLU A 380 20.33 17.92 24.20
N ARG A 381 20.41 17.02 23.21
CA ARG A 381 20.32 15.59 23.45
C ARG A 381 21.33 14.83 22.61
N TYR A 382 22.04 13.92 23.27
CA TYR A 382 22.90 12.92 22.66
C TYR A 382 22.31 11.54 22.94
N GLU A 383 22.16 10.72 21.91
CA GLU A 383 21.64 9.37 22.04
C GLU A 383 22.52 8.35 21.35
N VAL A 384 22.66 7.20 22.01
CA VAL A 384 23.09 5.95 21.37
C VAL A 384 21.90 5.02 21.41
N ILE A 385 21.35 4.73 20.24
CA ILE A 385 20.13 3.93 20.08
C ILE A 385 20.55 2.62 19.43
N ASN A 386 20.25 1.49 20.06
CA ASN A 386 20.29 0.19 19.39
C ASN A 386 18.84 -0.30 19.21
N ARG A 387 18.48 -0.59 17.98
CA ARG A 387 17.13 -0.98 17.59
C ARG A 387 17.17 -2.24 16.74
N GLY A 388 16.62 -3.32 17.30
CA GLY A 388 16.37 -4.58 16.61
C GLY A 388 14.91 -4.70 16.19
N ASP A 389 14.66 -5.06 14.93
CA ASP A 389 13.35 -5.31 14.35
C ASP A 389 13.29 -6.74 13.79
N LEU A 390 12.28 -7.51 14.21
CA LEU A 390 11.94 -8.83 13.65
C LEU A 390 10.66 -8.69 12.84
N THR A 391 10.72 -9.00 11.53
CA THR A 391 9.59 -8.84 10.61
C THR A 391 9.32 -10.09 9.79
N PHE A 392 8.04 -10.42 9.59
CA PHE A 392 7.60 -11.47 8.67
C PHE A 392 6.12 -11.29 8.28
N GLY A 393 5.74 -11.78 7.10
CA GLY A 393 4.37 -11.89 6.64
C GLY A 393 3.74 -13.20 7.09
N LEU A 394 2.58 -13.11 7.74
CA LEU A 394 1.72 -14.26 8.06
C LEU A 394 0.86 -14.65 6.84
N SER A 395 0.55 -13.68 5.98
CA SER A 395 -0.13 -13.87 4.70
C SER A 395 0.24 -12.73 3.74
N LYS A 396 -0.35 -12.70 2.53
CA LYS A 396 -0.20 -11.57 1.58
C LYS A 396 -0.62 -10.23 2.19
N ASN A 397 -1.60 -10.24 3.09
CA ASN A 397 -2.24 -9.04 3.65
C ASN A 397 -1.86 -8.79 5.11
N ILE A 398 -1.21 -9.73 5.79
CA ILE A 398 -0.92 -9.63 7.23
C ILE A 398 0.58 -9.68 7.47
N ARG A 399 1.12 -8.62 8.07
CA ARG A 399 2.53 -8.52 8.46
C ARG A 399 2.67 -8.35 9.96
N PHE A 400 3.65 -9.05 10.53
CA PHE A 400 4.06 -8.95 11.91
C PHE A 400 5.37 -8.15 12.00
N ARG A 401 5.48 -7.31 13.03
CA ARG A 401 6.72 -6.64 13.42
C ARG A 401 6.85 -6.68 14.94
N ALA A 402 8.02 -7.07 15.43
CA ALA A 402 8.43 -6.85 16.80
C ALA A 402 9.69 -5.98 16.82
N THR A 403 9.70 -4.94 17.62
CA THR A 403 10.81 -4.01 17.79
C THR A 403 11.30 -4.08 19.22
N LEU A 404 12.61 -4.21 19.41
CA LEU A 404 13.28 -3.98 20.68
C LEU A 404 14.24 -2.81 20.50
N ASP A 405 14.09 -1.80 21.34
CA ASP A 405 14.82 -0.55 21.27
C ASP A 405 15.45 -0.27 22.63
N THR A 406 16.76 -0.06 22.64
CA THR A 406 17.53 0.32 23.83
C THR A 406 18.26 1.62 23.55
N ARG A 407 18.21 2.56 24.49
CA ARG A 407 18.79 3.90 24.29
C ARG A 407 19.57 4.33 25.49
N PHE A 408 20.81 4.74 25.28
CA PHE A 408 21.46 5.66 26.21
C PHE A 408 21.12 7.09 25.77
N VAL A 409 20.58 7.89 26.68
CA VAL A 409 20.16 9.27 26.43
C VAL A 409 20.85 10.19 27.42
N GLN A 410 21.66 11.11 26.90
CA GLN A 410 22.11 12.27 27.66
C GLN A 410 21.32 13.48 27.19
N LYS A 411 20.47 14.00 28.06
CA LYS A 411 19.60 15.15 27.81
C LYS A 411 19.97 16.26 28.80
N ASN A 412 20.55 17.34 28.29
CA ASN A 412 21.20 18.36 29.10
C ASN A 412 22.16 17.71 30.13
N GLU A 413 21.90 17.87 31.43
CA GLU A 413 22.68 17.24 32.52
C GLU A 413 22.17 15.85 32.93
N SER A 414 21.00 15.41 32.45
CA SER A 414 20.40 14.13 32.83
C SER A 414 20.89 12.98 31.93
N ARG A 415 21.18 11.82 32.55
CA ARG A 415 21.57 10.60 31.83
C ARG A 415 20.59 9.48 32.14
N LEU A 416 20.07 8.84 31.09
CA LEU A 416 19.08 7.77 31.17
C LEU A 416 19.49 6.60 30.29
N PHE A 417 19.14 5.40 30.74
CA PHE A 417 19.09 4.22 29.89
C PHE A 417 17.63 3.80 29.74
N LYS A 418 17.15 3.71 28.50
CA LYS A 418 15.77 3.37 28.17
C LYS A 418 15.71 2.02 27.48
N VAL A 419 14.70 1.22 27.81
CA VAL A 419 14.38 -0.03 27.11
C VAL A 419 12.92 0.02 26.70
N LYS A 420 12.63 -0.27 25.44
CA LYS A 420 11.29 -0.24 24.87
C LYS A 420 11.10 -1.43 23.94
N GLY A 421 10.01 -2.19 24.14
CA GLY A 421 9.54 -3.21 23.23
C GLY A 421 8.24 -2.78 22.57
N GLU A 422 8.06 -3.06 21.29
CA GLU A 422 6.81 -2.85 20.56
C GLU A 422 6.48 -4.08 19.71
N THR A 423 5.21 -4.47 19.68
CA THR A 423 4.69 -5.49 18.75
C THR A 423 3.56 -4.88 17.95
N ALA A 424 3.60 -5.10 16.63
CA ALA A 424 2.65 -4.56 15.68
C ALA A 424 2.18 -5.65 14.73
N LEU A 425 0.88 -5.61 14.41
CA LEU A 425 0.33 -6.30 13.26
C LEU A 425 -0.15 -5.25 12.26
N ALA A 426 0.08 -5.49 10.98
CA ALA A 426 -0.42 -4.66 9.89
C ALA A 426 -1.26 -5.53 8.97
N PHE A 427 -2.54 -5.19 8.87
CA PHE A 427 -3.51 -5.79 7.97
C PHE A 427 -3.76 -4.80 6.83
N ASP A 428 -3.49 -5.22 5.60
CA ASP A 428 -3.59 -4.38 4.42
C ASP A 428 -4.40 -5.10 3.33
N PHE A 429 -5.66 -4.69 3.20
CA PHE A 429 -6.62 -5.20 2.21
C PHE A 429 -6.93 -4.14 1.15
N THR A 430 -6.00 -3.23 0.88
CA THR A 430 -6.18 -2.23 -0.18
C THR A 430 -5.86 -2.82 -1.56
N ASP A 431 -6.46 -2.22 -2.57
CA ASP A 431 -6.22 -2.51 -3.98
C ASP A 431 -4.79 -2.18 -4.42
N ASP A 432 -4.27 -1.03 -3.99
CA ASP A 432 -2.92 -0.58 -4.25
C ASP A 432 -2.19 -0.20 -2.95
N TYR A 433 -0.90 -0.50 -2.87
CA TYR A 433 -0.11 -0.22 -1.66
C TYR A 433 0.28 1.26 -1.53
N PHE A 434 0.55 1.95 -2.63
CA PHE A 434 1.06 3.32 -2.66
C PHE A 434 -0.06 4.36 -2.74
N ASN A 435 -1.06 4.12 -3.59
CA ASN A 435 -2.18 5.00 -3.92
C ASN A 435 -3.52 4.25 -3.87
N PRO A 436 -3.94 3.78 -2.67
CA PRO A 436 -5.17 3.02 -2.52
C PRO A 436 -6.41 3.83 -2.93
N THR A 437 -7.28 3.21 -3.72
CA THR A 437 -8.59 3.76 -4.08
C THR A 437 -9.73 3.04 -3.36
N LYS A 438 -9.51 1.77 -3.02
CA LYS A 438 -10.49 0.91 -2.37
C LYS A 438 -9.83 0.00 -1.33
N GLY A 439 -10.55 -0.23 -0.23
CA GLY A 439 -10.19 -1.25 0.76
C GLY A 439 -9.85 -0.65 2.12
N LEU A 440 -9.26 -1.48 2.98
CA LEU A 440 -9.09 -1.17 4.40
C LEU A 440 -7.67 -1.52 4.86
N ARG A 441 -7.10 -0.64 5.69
CA ARG A 441 -5.92 -0.89 6.50
C ARG A 441 -6.28 -0.89 7.97
N PHE A 442 -5.64 -1.78 8.71
CA PHE A 442 -5.81 -1.90 10.15
C PHE A 442 -4.47 -2.26 10.79
N ALA A 443 -4.08 -1.52 11.82
CA ALA A 443 -2.75 -1.63 12.42
C ALA A 443 -2.79 -1.48 13.95
N PRO A 444 -3.05 -2.58 14.70
CA PRO A 444 -2.89 -2.60 16.14
C PRO A 444 -1.42 -2.67 16.54
N ARG A 445 -1.07 -1.94 17.60
CA ARG A 445 0.25 -1.87 18.21
C ARG A 445 0.16 -1.94 19.71
N LEU A 446 1.07 -2.67 20.32
CA LEU A 446 1.24 -2.75 21.77
C LEU A 446 2.71 -2.50 22.10
N GLY A 447 2.96 -1.63 23.07
CA GLY A 447 4.31 -1.31 23.51
C GLY A 447 4.46 -1.32 25.01
N ALA A 448 5.67 -1.59 25.46
CA ALA A 448 6.07 -1.54 26.85
C ALA A 448 7.45 -0.89 26.95
N GLY A 449 7.71 -0.15 28.02
CA GLY A 449 9.01 0.46 28.24
C GLY A 449 9.33 0.70 29.70
N ALA A 450 10.62 0.87 29.98
CA ALA A 450 11.15 1.19 31.29
C ALA A 450 12.39 2.08 31.15
N ASN A 451 12.61 2.92 32.15
CA ASN A 451 13.71 3.87 32.18
C ASN A 451 14.57 3.63 33.42
N PHE A 452 15.88 3.78 33.27
CA PHE A 452 16.88 3.58 34.30
C PHE A 452 17.85 4.76 34.32
N THR A 453 18.54 4.96 35.45
CA THR A 453 19.63 5.91 35.55
C THR A 453 20.76 5.52 34.58
N GLY A 454 21.38 6.51 33.94
CA GLY A 454 22.46 6.30 32.97
C GLY A 454 23.81 5.88 33.59
N ASN A 455 23.82 5.23 34.76
CA ASN A 455 25.01 4.70 35.41
C ASN A 455 25.00 3.17 35.36
N ILE A 456 25.84 2.60 34.49
CA ILE A 456 25.90 1.14 34.25
C ILE A 456 26.27 0.35 35.51
N ARG A 457 26.98 0.96 36.48
CA ARG A 457 27.39 0.26 37.72
C ARG A 457 26.26 0.15 38.74
N ASN A 458 25.41 1.18 38.84
CA ASN A 458 24.29 1.28 39.78
C ASN A 458 23.04 1.76 39.02
N ALA A 459 22.50 0.91 38.16
CA ALA A 459 21.30 1.23 37.39
C ALA A 459 20.06 1.15 38.32
N GLU A 460 19.43 2.28 38.55
CA GLU A 460 18.19 2.39 39.32
C GLU A 460 17.06 2.77 38.38
N MET A 461 15.87 2.19 38.56
CA MET A 461 14.72 2.53 37.72
C MET A 461 14.28 3.97 37.99
N LYS A 462 14.14 4.78 36.94
CA LYS A 462 13.70 6.17 37.03
C LYS A 462 12.28 6.29 36.48
N GLY A 463 11.34 6.68 37.33
CA GLY A 463 9.91 6.64 36.99
C GLY A 463 9.36 5.21 37.00
N ASN A 464 8.17 5.02 36.42
CA ASN A 464 7.51 3.72 36.39
C ASN A 464 7.72 3.03 35.03
N PRO A 465 7.76 1.69 34.99
CA PRO A 465 7.55 0.97 33.76
C PRO A 465 6.15 1.29 33.23
N TYR A 466 6.02 1.35 31.92
CA TYR A 466 4.77 1.74 31.29
C TYR A 466 4.41 0.79 30.15
N THR A 467 3.12 0.69 29.89
CA THR A 467 2.58 0.05 28.71
C THR A 467 1.67 1.01 27.96
N TYR A 468 1.58 0.83 26.64
CA TYR A 468 0.65 1.57 25.79
C TYR A 468 0.10 0.69 24.68
N GLY A 469 -1.05 1.07 24.17
CA GLY A 469 -1.69 0.43 23.03
C GLY A 469 -2.17 1.48 22.05
N GLU A 470 -2.08 1.17 20.76
CA GLU A 470 -2.50 2.04 19.68
C GLU A 470 -3.20 1.23 18.60
N LEU A 471 -4.25 1.80 18.02
CA LEU A 471 -5.06 1.20 16.99
C LEU A 471 -5.29 2.23 15.90
N THR A 472 -4.89 1.91 14.66
CA THR A 472 -5.20 2.75 13.50
C THR A 472 -6.00 1.95 12.48
N SER A 473 -7.08 2.54 11.98
CA SER A 473 -7.89 1.98 10.90
C SER A 473 -8.10 3.03 9.83
N THR A 474 -7.85 2.68 8.58
CA THR A 474 -7.97 3.59 7.44
C THR A 474 -8.74 2.91 6.31
N GLY A 475 -9.85 3.49 5.88
CA GLY A 475 -10.68 3.01 4.78
C GLY A 475 -10.59 3.91 3.56
N TYR A 476 -10.69 3.29 2.38
CA TYR A 476 -10.70 3.94 1.07
C TYR A 476 -11.94 3.46 0.30
N LEU A 477 -12.71 4.40 -0.24
CA LEU A 477 -13.92 4.09 -0.98
C LEU A 477 -13.99 4.98 -2.23
N PRO A 478 -14.10 4.40 -3.44
CA PRO A 478 -14.43 5.17 -4.63
C PRO A 478 -15.89 5.66 -4.51
N LEU A 479 -16.13 6.94 -4.83
CA LEU A 479 -17.47 7.52 -4.75
C LEU A 479 -18.17 7.45 -6.11
N PHE A 480 -17.67 8.21 -7.09
CA PHE A 480 -18.15 8.22 -8.48
C PHE A 480 -17.11 8.94 -9.35
N GLY A 481 -16.91 8.49 -10.59
CA GLY A 481 -15.96 9.10 -11.53
C GLY A 481 -14.58 9.36 -10.91
N PRO A 482 -14.05 10.60 -10.94
CA PRO A 482 -12.75 10.93 -10.37
C PRO A 482 -12.73 11.06 -8.84
N PHE A 483 -13.89 11.01 -8.17
CA PHE A 483 -14.02 11.28 -6.75
C PHE A 483 -13.80 10.03 -5.91
N LEU A 484 -12.83 10.11 -5.00
CA LEU A 484 -12.48 9.07 -4.03
C LEU A 484 -12.60 9.66 -2.62
N SER A 485 -12.93 8.82 -1.66
CA SER A 485 -12.91 9.19 -0.24
C SER A 485 -11.91 8.34 0.52
N ALA A 486 -11.29 8.94 1.53
CA ALA A 486 -10.48 8.23 2.50
C ALA A 486 -10.80 8.70 3.90
N GLY A 487 -10.88 7.77 4.84
CA GLY A 487 -11.12 8.08 6.25
C GLY A 487 -10.14 7.30 7.13
N SER A 488 -9.57 7.95 8.14
CA SER A 488 -8.70 7.33 9.14
C SER A 488 -9.19 7.63 10.54
N VAL A 489 -9.28 6.59 11.37
CA VAL A 489 -9.54 6.67 12.81
C VAL A 489 -8.33 6.08 13.52
N SER A 490 -7.83 6.79 14.53
CA SER A 490 -6.74 6.30 15.36
C SER A 490 -7.01 6.56 16.83
N TYR A 491 -6.76 5.57 17.68
CA TYR A 491 -6.91 5.64 19.12
C TYR A 491 -5.68 5.07 19.79
N GLY A 492 -5.12 5.80 20.76
CA GLY A 492 -4.01 5.33 21.56
C GLY A 492 -4.17 5.72 23.02
N ARG A 493 -3.70 4.86 23.93
CA ARG A 493 -3.64 5.17 25.38
C ARG A 493 -2.44 4.56 26.07
N PHE A 494 -1.86 5.31 27.00
CA PHE A 494 -0.97 4.77 28.02
C PHE A 494 -1.82 4.16 29.14
N PHE A 495 -1.41 3.00 29.64
CA PHE A 495 -2.09 2.34 30.76
C PHE A 495 -1.55 2.84 32.11
N ASP A 496 -0.27 3.22 32.10
CA ASP A 496 0.53 3.61 33.26
C ASP A 496 1.22 4.96 33.02
N LYS A 497 1.70 5.60 34.10
CA LYS A 497 2.47 6.84 34.01
C LYS A 497 3.84 6.57 33.39
N ALA A 498 4.13 7.20 32.27
CA ALA A 498 5.44 7.19 31.64
C ALA A 498 6.22 8.47 31.99
N MET A 499 7.50 8.52 31.62
CA MET A 499 8.22 9.80 31.60
C MET A 499 7.68 10.67 30.45
N GLU A 500 7.78 11.99 30.60
CA GLU A 500 7.29 12.94 29.58
C GLU A 500 7.81 12.59 28.18
N ASP A 501 9.11 12.34 28.03
CA ASP A 501 9.73 12.04 26.73
C ASP A 501 9.12 10.80 26.04
N ASP A 502 8.63 9.85 26.83
CA ASP A 502 8.00 8.64 26.31
C ASP A 502 6.51 8.88 26.05
N ALA A 503 5.82 9.63 26.92
CA ALA A 503 4.42 10.03 26.75
C ALA A 503 4.21 10.89 25.48
N ARG A 504 5.21 11.68 25.08
CA ARG A 504 5.22 12.51 23.86
C ARG A 504 4.89 11.73 22.58
N ILE A 505 5.01 10.40 22.54
CA ILE A 505 4.64 9.61 21.36
C ILE A 505 3.15 9.72 20.99
N PHE A 506 2.28 10.05 21.94
CA PHE A 506 0.83 10.18 21.74
C PHE A 506 0.34 11.63 21.61
N TYR A 507 1.26 12.60 21.67
CA TYR A 507 0.93 13.99 21.39
C TYR A 507 0.65 14.17 19.90
N GLN A 508 -0.32 15.03 19.58
CA GLN A 508 -0.82 15.24 18.22
C GLN A 508 -0.38 16.62 17.68
N GLY A 509 -0.55 16.83 16.38
CA GLY A 509 -0.08 18.01 15.65
C GLY A 509 1.08 17.67 14.71
N GLY A 510 1.12 18.32 13.56
CA GLY A 510 2.06 18.08 12.46
C GLY A 510 1.39 17.45 11.24
N SER A 511 2.16 17.30 10.15
CA SER A 511 1.66 16.88 8.83
C SER A 511 0.93 15.53 8.79
N ARG A 512 1.26 14.59 9.69
CA ARG A 512 0.70 13.23 9.76
C ARG A 512 -0.41 13.03 10.79
N THR A 513 -0.81 14.08 11.51
CA THR A 513 -1.83 13.98 12.56
C THR A 513 -2.93 15.01 12.34
N VAL A 514 -2.72 16.25 12.77
CA VAL A 514 -3.61 17.39 12.53
C VAL A 514 -2.79 18.46 11.83
N ARG A 515 -3.02 18.59 10.52
CA ARG A 515 -2.29 19.51 9.64
C ARG A 515 -2.48 20.97 10.08
N GLY A 516 -1.43 21.77 9.90
CA GLY A 516 -1.42 23.20 10.26
C GLY A 516 -1.20 23.50 11.74
N TYR A 517 -1.02 22.47 12.57
CA TYR A 517 -0.49 22.57 13.93
C TYR A 517 0.98 22.14 13.95
N ARG A 518 1.78 22.76 14.83
CA ARG A 518 3.16 22.36 15.04
C ARG A 518 3.24 20.90 15.49
N PHE A 519 4.33 20.23 15.13
CA PHE A 519 4.55 18.84 15.51
C PHE A 519 4.38 18.62 17.02
N ARG A 520 3.52 17.67 17.42
CA ARG A 520 3.25 17.30 18.83
C ARG A 520 2.85 18.48 19.75
N SER A 521 2.18 19.51 19.23
CA SER A 521 1.72 20.69 19.99
C SER A 521 0.33 20.55 20.64
N ILE A 522 -0.34 19.42 20.42
CA ILE A 522 -1.65 19.10 20.98
C ILE A 522 -1.45 17.98 22.01
N TYR A 523 -1.48 18.34 23.28
CA TYR A 523 -1.23 17.46 24.42
C TYR A 523 -2.06 17.92 25.62
N PRO A 524 -2.32 17.03 26.59
CA PRO A 524 -2.94 17.40 27.85
C PRO A 524 -1.90 18.09 28.75
N SER A 525 -2.30 19.15 29.44
CA SER A 525 -1.40 19.87 30.35
C SER A 525 -2.15 20.59 31.47
N TYR A 526 -1.42 21.01 32.49
CA TYR A 526 -1.84 22.05 33.42
C TYR A 526 -0.71 23.08 33.58
N THR A 527 -1.06 24.26 34.06
CA THR A 527 -0.10 25.33 34.32
C THR A 527 0.04 25.52 35.83
N SER A 528 1.26 25.75 36.30
CA SER A 528 1.55 26.29 37.64
C SER A 528 2.47 27.49 37.54
N THR A 529 2.44 28.39 38.52
CA THR A 529 3.44 29.46 38.64
C THR A 529 4.59 28.98 39.54
N ASP A 530 5.83 29.19 39.13
CA ASP A 530 6.99 28.87 39.96
C ASP A 530 7.28 29.94 41.04
N GLU A 531 8.34 29.73 41.83
CA GLU A 531 8.76 30.64 42.90
C GLU A 531 9.21 32.03 42.40
N GLU A 532 9.53 32.14 41.10
CA GLU A 532 10.01 33.34 40.43
C GLU A 532 8.88 34.10 39.72
N GLY A 533 7.66 33.55 39.73
CA GLY A 533 6.47 34.14 39.12
C GLY A 533 6.25 33.74 37.66
N GLU A 534 7.07 32.83 37.13
CA GLU A 534 7.01 32.38 35.74
C GLU A 534 6.02 31.22 35.55
N GLU A 535 5.43 31.18 34.37
CA GLU A 535 4.44 30.18 34.00
C GLU A 535 5.10 28.85 33.59
N VAL A 536 4.88 27.79 34.37
CA VAL A 536 5.40 26.44 34.11
C VAL A 536 4.29 25.52 33.63
N ILE A 537 4.48 24.95 32.43
CA ILE A 537 3.57 23.99 31.83
C ILE A 537 3.95 22.57 32.29
N HIS A 538 2.99 21.79 32.76
CA HIS A 538 3.18 20.39 33.10
C HIS A 538 2.38 19.53 32.15
N THR A 539 3.05 18.68 31.39
CA THR A 539 2.39 17.81 30.40
C THR A 539 1.92 16.49 31.01
N GLY A 540 0.86 15.91 30.43
CA GLY A 540 0.28 14.65 30.90
C GLY A 540 1.20 13.45 30.70
N LEU A 541 1.29 12.60 31.72
CA LEU A 541 2.20 11.44 31.78
C LEU A 541 1.50 10.11 31.47
N THR A 542 0.17 10.12 31.31
CA THR A 542 -0.63 8.97 30.88
C THR A 542 -1.60 9.41 29.77
N PRO A 543 -1.07 9.90 28.63
CA PRO A 543 -1.90 10.46 27.58
C PRO A 543 -2.73 9.38 26.88
N GLN A 544 -3.92 9.77 26.45
CA GLN A 544 -4.74 9.05 25.51
C GLN A 544 -5.25 10.01 24.45
N TYR A 545 -5.42 9.52 23.23
CA TYR A 545 -5.92 10.34 22.13
C TYR A 545 -6.95 9.58 21.30
N LEU A 546 -7.87 10.33 20.71
CA LEU A 546 -8.71 9.90 19.60
C LEU A 546 -8.48 10.87 18.45
N ARG A 547 -8.23 10.33 17.26
CA ARG A 547 -7.99 11.10 16.04
C ARG A 547 -8.88 10.61 14.92
N PHE A 548 -9.43 11.56 14.17
CA PHE A 548 -10.21 11.33 12.97
C PHE A 548 -9.65 12.18 11.83
N ASN A 549 -9.55 11.61 10.64
CA ASN A 549 -9.13 12.30 9.44
C ASN A 549 -10.01 11.85 8.29
N VAL A 550 -10.52 12.80 7.50
CA VAL A 550 -11.30 12.52 6.29
C VAL A 550 -10.73 13.33 5.15
N GLU A 551 -10.62 12.67 4.00
CA GLU A 551 -10.17 13.28 2.76
C GLU A 551 -11.16 12.99 1.63
N LEU A 552 -11.53 14.04 0.90
CA LEU A 552 -12.13 13.93 -0.43
C LEU A 552 -11.01 14.13 -1.45
N ARG A 553 -10.77 13.14 -2.29
CA ARG A 553 -9.68 13.11 -3.26
C ARG A 553 -10.26 13.08 -4.66
N ILE A 554 -9.79 13.97 -5.52
CA ILE A 554 -10.30 14.15 -6.87
C ILE A 554 -9.13 13.88 -7.81
N ASN A 555 -9.15 12.73 -8.48
CA ASN A 555 -8.18 12.43 -9.52
C ASN A 555 -8.43 13.34 -10.73
N SER A 556 -7.38 13.76 -11.42
CA SER A 556 -7.57 14.45 -12.69
C SER A 556 -8.28 13.53 -13.69
N PRO A 557 -9.39 13.98 -14.31
CA PRO A 557 -10.07 13.23 -15.37
C PRO A 557 -9.37 13.38 -16.74
N PHE A 558 -8.43 14.31 -16.88
CA PHE A 558 -7.74 14.58 -18.14
C PHE A 558 -6.41 13.81 -18.23
N GLU A 559 -6.18 13.15 -19.36
CA GLU A 559 -5.01 12.30 -19.61
C GLU A 559 -3.68 13.08 -19.46
N ALA A 560 -3.63 14.31 -19.96
CA ALA A 560 -2.45 15.19 -19.89
C ALA A 560 -1.99 15.49 -18.45
N ILE A 561 -2.89 15.41 -17.47
CA ILE A 561 -2.62 15.68 -16.05
C ILE A 561 -3.12 14.56 -15.13
N LYS A 562 -3.26 13.33 -15.64
CA LYS A 562 -3.80 12.16 -14.89
C LYS A 562 -3.09 11.84 -13.57
N ASN A 563 -1.82 12.25 -13.47
CA ASN A 563 -1.01 12.07 -12.27
C ASN A 563 -1.33 13.07 -11.15
N TRP A 564 -2.07 14.14 -11.45
CA TRP A 564 -2.47 15.13 -10.44
C TRP A 564 -3.74 14.70 -9.71
N GLN A 565 -3.79 15.01 -8.41
CA GLN A 565 -4.95 14.80 -7.56
C GLN A 565 -5.13 16.02 -6.65
N LEU A 566 -6.35 16.55 -6.62
CA LEU A 566 -6.77 17.57 -5.66
C LEU A 566 -7.36 16.89 -4.43
N VAL A 567 -7.12 17.44 -3.23
CA VAL A 567 -7.58 16.85 -1.98
C VAL A 567 -8.12 17.90 -1.05
N GLU A 568 -9.35 17.73 -0.59
CA GLU A 568 -9.91 18.46 0.55
C GLU A 568 -9.83 17.57 1.77
N PHE A 569 -9.45 18.12 2.92
CA PHE A 569 -9.29 17.33 4.13
C PHE A 569 -9.85 18.00 5.38
N TYR A 570 -10.32 17.16 6.31
CA TYR A 570 -10.72 17.52 7.65
C TYR A 570 -10.01 16.62 8.67
N ASP A 571 -9.21 17.22 9.53
CA ASP A 571 -8.48 16.54 10.60
C ASP A 571 -9.10 16.96 11.94
N TRP A 572 -9.28 16.02 12.85
CA TRP A 572 -9.77 16.28 14.19
C TRP A 572 -9.06 15.39 15.20
N THR A 573 -8.79 15.92 16.38
CA THR A 573 -8.28 15.13 17.49
C THR A 573 -8.75 15.65 18.84
N HIS A 574 -8.87 14.72 19.77
CA HIS A 574 -8.97 14.99 21.20
C HIS A 574 -7.87 14.23 21.92
N VAL A 575 -7.07 14.95 22.72
CA VAL A 575 -6.02 14.38 23.55
C VAL A 575 -6.33 14.69 25.01
N SER A 576 -6.31 13.68 25.87
CA SER A 576 -6.57 13.79 27.31
C SER A 576 -5.58 12.96 28.11
N ASP A 577 -5.61 13.08 29.42
CA ASP A 577 -4.83 12.25 30.34
C ASP A 577 -5.77 11.40 31.21
N LYS A 578 -5.29 10.24 31.67
CA LYS A 578 -6.02 9.38 32.63
C LYS A 578 -6.40 10.15 33.90
N ASN A 579 -5.57 11.09 34.35
CA ASN A 579 -5.85 11.99 35.46
C ASN A 579 -6.48 13.31 34.98
N SER A 580 -7.68 13.21 34.41
CA SER A 580 -8.41 14.34 33.83
C SER A 580 -8.81 15.43 34.83
N GLY A 581 -8.76 15.15 36.14
CA GLY A 581 -8.97 16.15 37.18
C GLY A 581 -7.77 17.09 37.39
N LEU A 582 -6.57 16.67 36.98
CA LEU A 582 -5.35 17.47 37.07
C LEU A 582 -4.97 18.05 35.70
N TYR A 583 -4.91 17.22 34.66
CA TYR A 583 -4.51 17.65 33.33
C TYR A 583 -5.72 17.99 32.47
N SER A 584 -5.75 19.20 31.93
CA SER A 584 -6.79 19.62 30.99
C SER A 584 -6.57 18.97 29.63
N GLY A 585 -7.62 18.36 29.08
CA GLY A 585 -7.61 17.80 27.72
C GLY A 585 -7.69 18.90 26.66
N LYS A 586 -7.21 18.59 25.46
CA LYS A 586 -7.18 19.53 24.34
C LYS A 586 -7.84 18.93 23.11
N THR A 587 -8.74 19.68 22.50
CA THR A 587 -9.43 19.31 21.25
C THR A 587 -9.06 20.30 20.16
N ASN A 588 -8.63 19.79 19.01
CA ASN A 588 -8.27 20.63 17.87
C ASN A 588 -8.73 19.99 16.57
N ALA A 589 -8.97 20.83 15.58
CA ALA A 589 -9.38 20.42 14.25
C ALA A 589 -8.71 21.29 13.20
N ALA A 590 -8.61 20.80 11.98
CA ALA A 590 -8.07 21.52 10.85
C ALA A 590 -8.89 21.18 9.60
N PHE A 591 -9.14 22.17 8.75
CA PHE A 591 -9.70 21.99 7.43
C PHE A 591 -8.80 22.68 6.39
N GLY A 592 -8.57 22.00 5.29
CA GLY A 592 -7.60 22.43 4.30
C GLY A 592 -7.76 21.75 2.95
N THR A 593 -6.96 22.21 2.00
CA THR A 593 -6.89 21.69 0.64
C THR A 593 -5.45 21.34 0.30
N GLY A 594 -5.23 20.43 -0.63
CA GLY A 594 -3.91 19.97 -1.01
C GLY A 594 -3.84 19.47 -2.43
N ILE A 595 -2.66 19.54 -3.01
CA ILE A 595 -2.36 19.05 -4.35
C ILE A 595 -1.37 17.91 -4.23
N ARG A 596 -1.62 16.86 -5.00
CA ARG A 596 -0.77 15.66 -5.04
C ARG A 596 -0.35 15.35 -6.46
N TYR A 597 0.89 14.90 -6.61
CA TYR A 597 1.41 14.38 -7.87
C TYR A 597 1.81 12.92 -7.66
N LYS A 598 1.10 12.02 -8.35
CA LYS A 598 1.35 10.57 -8.35
C LYS A 598 2.47 10.27 -9.32
N TRP A 599 3.58 9.81 -8.78
CA TRP A 599 4.66 9.21 -9.54
C TRP A 599 4.65 7.69 -9.29
N GLU A 600 5.23 6.89 -10.19
CA GLU A 600 5.03 5.42 -10.26
C GLU A 600 5.17 4.69 -8.91
N PHE A 601 6.07 5.13 -8.04
CA PHE A 601 6.33 4.53 -6.73
C PHE A 601 6.24 5.52 -5.55
N LEU A 602 5.86 6.78 -5.79
CA LEU A 602 5.81 7.83 -4.77
C LEU A 602 4.73 8.86 -5.08
N THR A 603 4.11 9.44 -4.05
CA THR A 603 3.18 10.56 -4.21
C THR A 603 3.72 11.79 -3.49
N LEU A 604 3.92 12.87 -4.25
CA LEU A 604 4.28 14.19 -3.71
C LEU A 604 3.03 14.86 -3.15
N ARG A 605 3.12 15.51 -1.98
CA ARG A 605 1.97 16.16 -1.33
C ARG A 605 2.31 17.57 -0.88
N LEU A 606 1.42 18.49 -1.20
CA LEU A 606 1.45 19.85 -0.71
C LEU A 606 0.07 20.19 -0.16
N ASP A 607 -0.05 20.28 1.15
CA ASP A 607 -1.31 20.52 1.86
C ASP A 607 -1.27 21.92 2.51
N TYR A 608 -2.37 22.67 2.41
CA TYR A 608 -2.55 23.96 3.04
C TYR A 608 -3.77 23.96 3.95
N THR A 609 -3.55 24.28 5.23
CA THR A 609 -4.63 24.39 6.22
C THR A 609 -5.15 25.83 6.28
N PHE A 610 -6.37 26.07 5.79
CA PHE A 610 -6.95 27.43 5.84
C PHE A 610 -7.86 27.67 7.05
N LYS A 611 -8.24 26.64 7.81
CA LYS A 611 -9.11 26.77 8.98
C LYS A 611 -8.69 25.86 10.13
N LYS A 612 -8.67 26.37 11.36
CA LYS A 612 -8.32 25.65 12.59
C LYS A 612 -9.26 25.94 13.75
N ASP A 613 -9.77 27.16 13.83
CA ASP A 613 -10.78 27.57 14.79
C ASP A 613 -12.18 27.49 14.16
N PHE A 614 -13.05 26.63 14.66
CA PHE A 614 -14.41 26.45 14.16
C PHE A 614 -15.47 27.20 14.99
N SER A 615 -15.05 28.08 15.92
CA SER A 615 -15.95 28.98 16.65
C SER A 615 -16.70 29.95 15.72
N ASN A 616 -16.06 30.30 14.59
CA ASN A 616 -16.61 31.09 13.50
C ASN A 616 -16.30 30.42 12.15
N TRP A 617 -17.10 30.73 11.12
CA TRP A 617 -16.93 30.16 9.78
C TRP A 617 -16.06 31.02 8.84
N GLY A 618 -15.44 32.10 9.34
CA GLY A 618 -14.58 32.97 8.53
C GLY A 618 -13.25 32.31 8.18
N MET A 619 -12.72 32.57 6.98
CA MET A 619 -11.38 32.12 6.60
C MET A 619 -10.33 32.82 7.47
N GLU A 620 -9.34 32.06 7.91
CA GLU A 620 -8.24 32.61 8.68
C GLU A 620 -7.17 33.19 7.75
N SER A 621 -6.39 34.14 8.26
CA SER A 621 -5.34 34.79 7.48
C SER A 621 -4.25 33.81 7.03
N PHE A 622 -3.68 34.07 5.86
CA PHE A 622 -2.59 33.27 5.33
C PHE A 622 -1.38 33.23 6.29
N SER A 623 -0.75 32.06 6.40
CA SER A 623 0.45 31.86 7.19
C SER A 623 1.23 30.67 6.64
N PHE A 624 2.55 30.83 6.49
CA PHE A 624 3.44 29.79 5.99
C PHE A 624 3.49 28.56 6.89
N GLN A 625 3.26 28.70 8.20
CA GLN A 625 3.22 27.59 9.16
C GLN A 625 2.04 26.63 8.94
N ARG A 626 1.16 26.94 7.98
CA ARG A 626 -0.02 26.13 7.62
C ARG A 626 0.20 25.28 6.37
N ILE A 627 1.36 25.43 5.73
CA ILE A 627 1.77 24.60 4.58
C ILE A 627 2.47 23.35 5.12
N ASN A 628 2.07 22.19 4.62
CA ASN A 628 2.72 20.92 4.91
C ASN A 628 3.18 20.31 3.59
N PHE A 629 4.45 19.93 3.54
CA PHE A 629 5.00 19.17 2.43
C PHE A 629 5.35 17.76 2.94
N ASP A 630 4.96 16.74 2.18
CA ASP A 630 5.25 15.36 2.55
C ASP A 630 5.54 14.49 1.32
N LEU A 631 6.53 13.61 1.47
CA LEU A 631 6.96 12.61 0.49
C LEU A 631 6.57 11.24 1.05
N SER A 632 5.28 10.86 1.01
CA SER A 632 4.87 9.62 1.66
C SER A 632 3.57 8.98 1.16
N GLN A 633 3.29 7.78 1.69
CA GLN A 633 2.07 7.00 1.50
C GLN A 633 0.89 7.58 2.28
N ALA A 634 -0.35 7.28 1.88
CA ALA A 634 -1.54 7.90 2.47
C ALA A 634 -1.66 7.54 3.96
N PHE A 635 -1.69 8.58 4.81
CA PHE A 635 -1.71 8.62 6.29
C PHE A 635 -0.44 8.23 7.04
#